data_AF-A0A853DA79-F1
#
_entry.id   AF-A0A853DA79-F1
#
_cell.length_a   1.000
_cell.length_b   1.000
_cell.length_c   1.000
_cell.angle_alpha   90.00
_cell.angle_beta   90.00
_cell.angle_gamma   90.00
#
_symmetry.space_group_name_H-M   'P 1'
#
loop_
_entity.id
_entity.type
_entity.pdbx_description
1 polymer ?
#
loop_
_entity_poly.entity_id
_entity_poly.type
_entity_poly.pdbx_seq_one_letter_code
_entity_poly.pdbx_strand_id
1 'polypeptide(L)'
;MLATFVIGLREGLEAALIVGIIAAFLRQNGRSLRPLWIGVTLALLLSAAVGIALKVVESSLPQAAQEGMETVIGAVAVVFVTGMVLWMMTHARGLKKELESSAREALGAGSSRALAVMAFLAVLKEGFETSVFLLATFQASTNPALAATGAVLGVLAAVAVGIGIYRGGVRLNLAKFFKFTGAFLLLVAAGLVVTALRTAHEAGWLNAGQQRTLDLTWLAPAGSVRGALLTGVLGIPTGPRLIEVLGWCAYLVPMALLVYWPVKHRAGAVAGGRIRLGAAAALVLAAAVLATAYPTAGVDAPRSAPLTSDGSSAGTARLAGDTLVRTTAGTRSTYSLGASRPAEHQGISTAQHTSSLTGPLPGRPSSLTSTQLLSLNGGRMPVGVNASQSPGPYTAQWTRVGERDVWVSNGVLVDATQSVRTVLSLRGGGLAGSRTLTLNDPGTASESWSVRPAYASKVASSIRALDARSTEARFWSRTLPVALVVAAALVLLTWWRRRPHPLESSDQTPTTTAPRSRSSVDVR
;
A
#
# COMPACT_ATOMS: atom_id res chain seq x y z
N MET A 1 -8.15 23.37 -7.87
CA MET A 1 -8.44 24.40 -8.89
C MET A 1 -7.59 24.23 -10.15
N LEU A 2 -6.25 24.26 -10.06
CA LEU A 2 -5.40 24.30 -11.26
C LEU A 2 -5.45 23.00 -12.09
N ALA A 3 -5.43 21.83 -11.43
CA ALA A 3 -5.59 20.54 -12.10
C ALA A 3 -6.88 20.47 -12.91
N THR A 4 -8.01 20.77 -12.27
CA THR A 4 -9.34 20.76 -12.91
C THR A 4 -9.50 21.85 -13.96
N PHE A 5 -8.84 23.00 -13.80
CA PHE A 5 -8.77 24.04 -14.83
C PHE A 5 -8.04 23.54 -16.09
N VAL A 6 -6.87 22.92 -15.95
CA VAL A 6 -6.11 22.44 -17.12
C VAL A 6 -6.84 21.28 -17.81
N ILE A 7 -7.47 20.38 -17.04
CA ILE A 7 -8.34 19.33 -17.58
C ILE A 7 -9.49 19.97 -18.38
N GLY A 8 -10.30 20.84 -17.75
CA GLY A 8 -11.43 21.48 -18.40
C GLY A 8 -11.03 22.34 -19.60
N LEU A 9 -9.86 22.99 -19.56
CA LEU A 9 -9.31 23.75 -20.68
C LEU A 9 -8.91 22.83 -21.84
N ARG A 10 -8.29 21.67 -21.55
CA ARG A 10 -7.84 20.72 -22.58
C ARG A 10 -9.04 20.08 -23.28
N GLU A 11 -9.89 19.41 -22.50
CA GLU A 11 -11.06 18.70 -23.06
C GLU A 11 -12.04 19.69 -23.71
N GLY A 12 -12.24 20.83 -23.06
CA GLY A 12 -13.05 21.91 -23.60
C GLY A 12 -12.49 22.46 -24.92
N LEU A 13 -11.16 22.56 -25.07
CA LEU A 13 -10.55 23.05 -26.31
C LEU A 13 -10.74 22.06 -27.45
N GLU A 14 -10.62 20.75 -27.17
CA GLU A 14 -10.85 19.70 -28.17
C GLU A 14 -12.31 19.71 -28.64
N ALA A 15 -13.26 19.73 -27.71
CA ALA A 15 -14.68 19.89 -28.02
C ALA A 15 -14.95 21.19 -28.78
N ALA A 16 -14.39 22.33 -28.35
CA ALA A 16 -14.58 23.63 -28.99
C ALA A 16 -13.96 23.69 -30.40
N LEU A 17 -12.85 22.99 -30.64
CA LEU A 17 -12.25 22.87 -31.97
C LEU A 17 -13.14 22.08 -32.92
N ILE A 18 -13.66 20.92 -32.49
CA ILE A 18 -14.56 20.10 -33.30
C ILE A 18 -15.84 20.87 -33.63
N VAL A 19 -16.48 21.47 -32.61
CA VAL A 19 -17.69 22.29 -32.79
C VAL A 19 -17.40 23.51 -33.66
N GLY A 20 -16.26 24.17 -33.48
CA GLY A 20 -15.84 25.33 -34.27
C GLY A 20 -15.61 25.01 -35.75
N ILE A 21 -14.99 23.86 -36.06
CA ILE A 21 -14.79 23.38 -37.43
C ILE A 21 -16.15 23.08 -38.08
N ILE A 22 -17.03 22.34 -37.40
CA ILE A 22 -18.36 22.01 -37.92
C ILE A 22 -19.22 23.28 -38.09
N ALA A 23 -19.13 24.24 -37.16
CA ALA A 23 -19.83 25.51 -37.26
C ALA A 23 -19.34 26.37 -38.44
N ALA A 24 -18.02 26.48 -38.63
CA ALA A 24 -17.43 27.18 -39.76
C ALA A 24 -17.86 26.53 -41.09
N PHE A 25 -17.88 25.22 -41.14
CA PHE A 25 -18.29 24.43 -42.28
C PHE A 25 -19.79 24.59 -42.62
N LEU A 26 -20.69 24.55 -41.64
CA LEU A 26 -22.13 24.79 -41.85
C LEU A 26 -22.39 26.21 -42.33
N ARG A 27 -21.67 27.19 -41.78
CA ARG A 27 -21.77 28.60 -42.20
C ARG A 27 -21.27 28.81 -43.63
N GLN A 28 -20.16 28.18 -44.01
CA GLN A 28 -19.61 28.29 -45.37
C GLN A 28 -20.54 27.69 -46.43
N ASN A 29 -21.34 26.68 -46.07
CA ASN A 29 -22.31 26.02 -46.94
C ASN A 29 -23.74 26.59 -46.82
N GLY A 30 -23.94 27.73 -46.14
CA GLY A 30 -25.25 28.39 -46.02
C GLY A 30 -26.32 27.60 -45.24
N ARG A 31 -25.94 26.60 -44.44
CA ARG A 31 -26.86 25.77 -43.66
C ARG A 31 -27.08 26.32 -42.25
N SER A 32 -28.25 26.06 -41.67
CA SER A 32 -28.59 26.49 -40.31
C SER A 32 -27.70 25.83 -39.24
N LEU A 33 -27.24 26.61 -38.26
CA LEU A 33 -26.49 26.13 -37.10
C LEU A 33 -27.37 25.52 -35.99
N ARG A 34 -28.71 25.62 -36.11
CA ARG A 34 -29.64 25.14 -35.06
C ARG A 34 -29.44 23.66 -34.71
N PRO A 35 -29.30 22.71 -35.67
CA PRO A 35 -29.10 21.30 -35.34
C PRO A 35 -27.80 21.03 -34.58
N LEU A 36 -26.73 21.79 -34.89
CA LEU A 36 -25.45 21.69 -34.19
C LEU A 36 -25.61 22.06 -32.71
N TRP A 37 -26.22 23.21 -32.42
CA TRP A 37 -26.41 23.67 -31.04
C TRP A 37 -27.30 22.74 -30.23
N ILE A 38 -28.33 22.15 -30.84
CA ILE A 38 -29.16 21.12 -30.17
C ILE A 38 -28.29 19.92 -29.78
N GLY A 39 -27.46 19.42 -30.69
CA GLY A 39 -26.53 18.32 -30.42
C GLY A 39 -25.54 18.66 -29.30
N VAL A 40 -24.88 19.82 -29.37
CA VAL A 40 -23.90 20.25 -28.35
C VAL A 40 -24.56 20.40 -26.98
N THR A 41 -25.72 21.05 -26.88
CA THR A 41 -26.45 21.22 -25.62
C THR A 41 -26.90 19.88 -25.04
N LEU A 42 -27.40 18.97 -25.87
CA LEU A 42 -27.81 17.64 -25.42
C LEU A 42 -26.61 16.82 -24.90
N ALA A 43 -25.47 16.89 -25.59
CA ALA A 43 -24.23 16.23 -25.17
C ALA A 43 -23.72 16.79 -23.83
N LEU A 44 -23.74 18.11 -23.65
CA LEU A 44 -23.37 18.77 -22.39
C LEU A 44 -24.27 18.34 -21.23
N LEU A 45 -25.60 18.35 -21.43
CA LEU A 45 -26.56 17.91 -20.43
C LEU A 45 -26.37 16.44 -20.05
N LEU A 46 -26.18 15.56 -21.04
CA LEU A 46 -25.97 14.14 -20.80
C LEU A 46 -24.64 13.90 -20.06
N SER A 47 -23.57 14.60 -20.42
CA SER A 47 -22.26 14.48 -19.77
C SER A 47 -22.31 14.95 -18.30
N ALA A 48 -23.02 16.05 -18.04
CA ALA A 48 -23.26 16.53 -16.68
C ALA A 48 -24.11 15.55 -15.87
N ALA A 49 -25.15 14.97 -16.48
CA ALA A 49 -25.99 13.95 -15.86
C ALA A 49 -25.18 12.71 -15.48
N VAL A 50 -24.26 12.25 -16.34
CA VAL A 50 -23.35 11.14 -16.00
C VAL A 50 -22.48 11.47 -14.80
N GLY A 51 -21.87 12.67 -14.76
CA GLY A 51 -21.05 13.09 -13.62
C GLY A 51 -21.83 13.17 -12.31
N ILE A 52 -23.05 13.72 -12.35
CA ILE A 52 -23.93 13.79 -11.18
C ILE A 52 -24.38 12.39 -10.75
N ALA A 53 -24.79 11.54 -11.68
CA ALA A 53 -25.23 10.17 -11.39
C ALA A 53 -24.12 9.35 -10.72
N LEU A 54 -22.87 9.43 -11.23
CA LEU A 54 -21.73 8.77 -10.60
C LEU A 54 -21.52 9.25 -9.16
N LYS A 55 -21.63 10.56 -8.90
CA LYS A 55 -21.46 11.11 -7.55
C LYS A 55 -22.57 10.69 -6.59
N VAL A 56 -23.82 10.65 -7.06
CA VAL A 56 -24.97 10.21 -6.26
C VAL A 56 -24.83 8.74 -5.87
N VAL A 57 -24.46 7.87 -6.83
CA VAL A 57 -24.22 6.45 -6.58
C VAL A 57 -23.12 6.27 -5.54
N GLU A 58 -21.99 6.95 -5.71
CA GLU A 58 -20.86 6.93 -4.77
C GLU A 58 -21.27 7.34 -3.35
N SER A 59 -22.02 8.45 -3.21
CA SER A 59 -22.47 8.96 -1.91
C SER A 59 -23.45 8.06 -1.15
N SER A 60 -24.01 7.05 -1.84
CA SER A 60 -24.96 6.10 -1.26
C SER A 60 -24.27 4.81 -0.77
N LEU A 61 -22.96 4.66 -0.97
CA LEU A 61 -22.21 3.47 -0.61
C LEU A 61 -21.68 3.52 0.84
N PRO A 62 -21.48 2.36 1.50
CA PRO A 62 -20.72 2.29 2.75
C PRO A 62 -19.28 2.80 2.55
N GLN A 63 -18.68 3.35 3.62
CA GLN A 63 -17.37 4.02 3.55
C GLN A 63 -16.27 3.20 2.84
N ALA A 64 -16.09 1.92 3.19
CA ALA A 64 -15.08 1.08 2.54
C ALA A 64 -15.37 0.83 1.03
N ALA A 65 -16.65 0.75 0.65
CA ALA A 65 -17.04 0.61 -0.75
C ALA A 65 -16.90 1.93 -1.52
N GLN A 66 -17.12 3.06 -0.85
CA GLN A 66 -16.84 4.39 -1.41
C GLN A 66 -15.35 4.54 -1.73
N GLU A 67 -14.47 4.27 -0.77
CA GLU A 67 -13.00 4.33 -0.95
C GLU A 67 -12.53 3.33 -2.04
N GLY A 68 -13.17 2.16 -2.12
CA GLY A 68 -12.93 1.21 -3.21
C GLY A 68 -13.36 1.74 -4.58
N MET A 69 -14.52 2.40 -4.68
CA MET A 69 -14.98 3.04 -5.92
C MET A 69 -14.06 4.20 -6.32
N GLU A 70 -13.59 5.01 -5.37
CA GLU A 70 -12.60 6.07 -5.59
C GLU A 70 -11.28 5.50 -6.13
N THR A 71 -10.82 4.36 -5.59
CA THR A 71 -9.65 3.64 -6.11
C THR A 71 -9.81 3.24 -7.57
N VAL A 72 -10.96 2.65 -7.93
CA VAL A 72 -11.25 2.20 -9.29
C VAL A 72 -11.35 3.38 -10.25
N ILE A 73 -12.09 4.42 -9.88
CA ILE A 73 -12.24 5.64 -10.69
C ILE A 73 -10.88 6.31 -10.88
N GLY A 74 -10.07 6.43 -9.83
CA GLY A 74 -8.71 6.95 -9.89
C GLY A 74 -7.81 6.14 -10.83
N ALA A 75 -7.85 4.81 -10.75
CA ALA A 75 -7.09 3.94 -11.65
C ALA A 75 -7.52 4.08 -13.12
N VAL A 76 -8.84 4.12 -13.38
CA VAL A 76 -9.39 4.35 -14.72
C VAL A 76 -8.95 5.73 -15.23
N ALA A 77 -9.05 6.78 -14.42
CA ALA A 77 -8.60 8.13 -14.77
C ALA A 77 -7.11 8.14 -15.12
N VAL A 78 -6.24 7.49 -14.35
CA VAL A 78 -4.80 7.40 -14.67
C VAL A 78 -4.58 6.74 -16.03
N VAL A 79 -5.29 5.64 -16.34
CA VAL A 79 -5.19 4.95 -17.64
C VAL A 79 -5.63 5.86 -18.79
N PHE A 80 -6.79 6.51 -18.65
CA PHE A 80 -7.33 7.41 -19.66
C PHE A 80 -6.41 8.62 -19.89
N VAL A 81 -5.97 9.32 -18.83
CA VAL A 81 -5.03 10.46 -18.95
C VAL A 81 -3.75 10.02 -19.66
N THR A 82 -3.19 8.88 -19.25
CA THR A 82 -1.95 8.35 -19.84
C THR A 82 -2.13 8.04 -21.33
N GLY A 83 -3.20 7.33 -21.69
CA GLY A 83 -3.50 6.99 -23.08
C GLY A 83 -3.66 8.23 -23.95
N MET A 84 -4.41 9.21 -23.44
CA MET A 84 -4.70 10.47 -24.10
C MET A 84 -3.46 11.36 -24.30
N VAL A 85 -2.61 11.48 -23.29
CA VAL A 85 -1.32 12.18 -23.38
C VAL A 85 -0.45 11.55 -24.48
N LEU A 86 -0.34 10.21 -24.50
CA LEU A 86 0.43 9.49 -25.53
C LEU A 86 -0.18 9.64 -26.93
N TRP A 87 -1.50 9.55 -27.04
CA TRP A 87 -2.22 9.69 -28.31
C TRP A 87 -2.04 11.07 -28.91
N MET A 88 -2.22 12.13 -28.12
CA MET A 88 -2.04 13.49 -28.60
C MET A 88 -0.62 13.79 -29.03
N MET A 89 0.40 13.35 -28.28
CA MET A 89 1.78 13.64 -28.68
C MET A 89 2.21 12.93 -29.95
N THR A 90 1.56 11.82 -30.29
CA THR A 90 1.80 11.10 -31.54
C THR A 90 1.01 11.72 -32.71
N HIS A 91 -0.21 12.22 -32.48
CA HIS A 91 -1.12 12.66 -33.55
C HIS A 91 -1.28 14.20 -33.69
N ALA A 92 -0.74 15.01 -32.77
CA ALA A 92 -0.91 16.47 -32.76
C ALA A 92 -0.38 17.21 -34.00
N ARG A 93 0.52 16.60 -34.79
CA ARG A 93 1.06 17.19 -36.03
C ARG A 93 0.14 16.98 -37.24
N GLY A 94 -0.73 15.97 -37.22
CA GLY A 94 -1.62 15.59 -38.32
C GLY A 94 -3.10 15.97 -38.10
N LEU A 95 -3.49 16.22 -36.84
CA LEU A 95 -4.89 16.39 -36.43
C LEU A 95 -5.66 17.44 -37.27
N LYS A 96 -5.04 18.58 -37.57
CA LYS A 96 -5.67 19.60 -38.42
C LYS A 96 -5.96 19.08 -39.83
N LYS A 97 -5.03 18.32 -40.42
CA LYS A 97 -5.11 17.83 -41.80
C LYS A 97 -6.08 16.64 -41.91
N GLU A 98 -6.13 15.77 -40.91
CA GLU A 98 -7.12 14.70 -40.79
C GLU A 98 -8.54 15.25 -40.60
N LEU A 99 -8.73 16.22 -39.69
CA LEU A 99 -10.03 16.84 -39.48
C LEU A 99 -10.53 17.59 -40.73
N GLU A 100 -9.64 18.30 -41.43
CA GLU A 100 -9.96 18.92 -42.73
C GLU A 100 -10.30 17.88 -43.81
N SER A 101 -9.67 16.71 -43.79
CA SER A 101 -9.93 15.60 -44.72
C SER A 101 -11.28 14.91 -44.45
N SER A 102 -11.55 14.54 -43.19
CA SER A 102 -12.81 13.90 -42.78
C SER A 102 -14.01 14.83 -42.94
N ALA A 103 -13.83 16.14 -42.72
CA ALA A 103 -14.86 17.13 -43.04
C ALA A 103 -15.15 17.21 -44.55
N ARG A 104 -14.15 16.99 -45.41
CA ARG A 104 -14.31 16.91 -46.87
C ARG A 104 -15.00 15.64 -47.34
N GLU A 105 -14.73 14.49 -46.73
CA GLU A 105 -15.44 13.23 -47.05
C GLU A 105 -16.92 13.28 -46.63
N ALA A 106 -17.22 13.88 -45.48
CA ALA A 106 -18.59 14.05 -45.01
C ALA A 106 -19.45 14.96 -45.95
N LEU A 107 -18.83 15.81 -46.77
CA LEU A 107 -19.51 16.57 -47.83
C LEU A 107 -20.15 15.66 -48.88
N GLY A 108 -19.57 14.49 -49.15
CA GLY A 108 -20.11 13.55 -50.14
C GLY A 108 -21.47 12.98 -49.77
N ALA A 109 -21.85 13.01 -48.48
CA ALA A 109 -23.04 12.34 -47.94
C ALA A 109 -24.22 13.27 -47.58
N GLY A 110 -24.06 14.61 -47.67
CA GLY A 110 -25.19 15.55 -47.85
C GLY A 110 -26.27 15.69 -46.77
N SER A 111 -26.03 15.44 -45.47
CA SER A 111 -27.08 15.65 -44.45
C SER A 111 -26.62 16.43 -43.21
N SER A 112 -27.22 17.60 -42.97
CA SER A 112 -27.00 18.44 -41.77
C SER A 112 -27.27 17.70 -40.45
N ARG A 113 -28.09 16.63 -40.49
CA ARG A 113 -28.32 15.73 -39.36
C ARG A 113 -27.08 14.89 -39.03
N ALA A 114 -26.33 14.43 -40.03
CA ALA A 114 -25.10 13.66 -39.82
C ALA A 114 -24.02 14.50 -39.11
N LEU A 115 -23.91 15.79 -39.47
CA LEU A 115 -22.99 16.73 -38.80
C LEU A 115 -23.40 17.04 -37.37
N ALA A 116 -24.71 17.18 -37.09
CA ALA A 116 -25.21 17.37 -35.74
C ALA A 116 -24.97 16.14 -34.86
N VAL A 117 -25.18 14.93 -35.40
CA VAL A 117 -24.88 13.67 -34.71
C VAL A 117 -23.37 13.50 -34.48
N MET A 118 -22.54 13.83 -35.47
CA MET A 118 -21.08 13.80 -35.31
C MET A 118 -20.62 14.75 -34.19
N ALA A 119 -21.11 16.00 -34.20
CA ALA A 119 -20.80 16.97 -33.14
C ALA A 119 -21.29 16.50 -31.77
N PHE A 120 -22.51 15.95 -31.69
CA PHE A 120 -23.06 15.37 -30.47
C PHE A 120 -22.18 14.24 -29.94
N LEU A 121 -21.84 13.25 -30.78
CA LEU A 121 -21.03 12.10 -30.37
C LEU A 121 -19.60 12.50 -29.98
N ALA A 122 -19.00 13.45 -30.70
CA ALA A 122 -17.69 13.98 -30.36
C ALA A 122 -17.71 14.70 -29.00
N VAL A 123 -18.63 15.65 -28.81
CA VAL A 123 -18.76 16.37 -27.52
C VAL A 123 -19.16 15.44 -26.39
N LEU A 124 -20.01 14.44 -26.65
CA LEU A 124 -20.41 13.46 -25.63
C LEU A 124 -19.22 12.59 -25.19
N LYS A 125 -18.37 12.16 -26.12
CA LYS A 125 -17.16 11.41 -25.80
C LYS A 125 -16.20 12.24 -24.93
N GLU A 126 -15.86 13.45 -25.38
CA GLU A 126 -14.97 14.34 -24.62
C GLU A 126 -15.60 14.73 -23.26
N GLY A 127 -16.93 14.90 -23.22
CA GLY A 127 -17.69 15.18 -22.01
C GLY A 127 -17.73 14.02 -21.01
N PHE A 128 -17.83 12.77 -21.50
CA PHE A 128 -17.73 11.58 -20.66
C PHE A 128 -16.34 11.46 -20.02
N GLU A 129 -15.28 11.61 -20.82
CA GLU A 129 -13.90 11.61 -20.33
C GLU A 129 -13.69 12.73 -19.30
N THR A 130 -14.19 13.94 -19.59
CA THR A 130 -14.17 15.07 -18.65
C THR A 130 -14.86 14.74 -17.33
N SER A 131 -16.07 14.16 -17.37
CA SER A 131 -16.82 13.81 -16.16
C SER A 131 -16.07 12.79 -15.29
N VAL A 132 -15.45 11.78 -15.89
CA VAL A 132 -14.65 10.78 -15.15
C VAL A 132 -13.39 11.41 -14.54
N PHE A 133 -12.67 12.24 -15.29
CA PHE A 133 -11.47 12.92 -14.78
C PHE A 133 -11.77 13.92 -13.68
N LEU A 134 -12.82 14.73 -13.86
CA LEU A 134 -13.24 15.69 -12.85
C LEU A 134 -13.69 14.98 -11.58
N LEU A 135 -14.43 13.87 -11.68
CA LEU A 135 -14.83 13.09 -10.52
C LEU A 135 -13.60 12.56 -9.76
N ALA A 136 -12.65 11.92 -10.45
CA ALA A 136 -11.40 11.44 -9.84
C ALA A 136 -10.61 12.59 -9.17
N THR A 137 -10.53 13.74 -9.83
CA THR A 137 -9.81 14.91 -9.30
C THR A 137 -10.56 15.58 -8.15
N PHE A 138 -11.89 15.55 -8.14
CA PHE A 138 -12.71 16.06 -7.04
C PHE A 138 -12.57 15.19 -5.80
N GLN A 139 -12.53 13.87 -5.96
CA GLN A 139 -12.26 12.90 -4.88
C GLN A 139 -10.87 13.11 -4.28
N ALA A 140 -9.87 13.36 -5.12
CA ALA A 140 -8.50 13.64 -4.67
C ALA A 140 -8.31 15.04 -4.04
N SER A 141 -9.28 15.96 -4.19
CA SER A 141 -9.15 17.36 -3.78
C SER A 141 -9.64 17.59 -2.35
N THR A 142 -8.84 18.29 -1.55
CA THR A 142 -9.24 18.73 -0.19
C THR A 142 -10.41 19.72 -0.19
N ASN A 143 -10.66 20.42 -1.31
CA ASN A 143 -11.80 21.33 -1.45
C ASN A 143 -12.49 21.12 -2.82
N PRO A 144 -13.61 20.37 -2.86
CA PRO A 144 -14.34 20.08 -4.09
C PRO A 144 -14.93 21.32 -4.77
N ALA A 145 -15.38 22.33 -4.01
CA ALA A 145 -15.97 23.54 -4.57
C ALA A 145 -14.95 24.38 -5.35
N LEU A 146 -13.72 24.48 -4.81
CA LEU A 146 -12.59 25.08 -5.52
C LEU A 146 -12.21 24.27 -6.76
N ALA A 147 -12.27 22.94 -6.69
CA ALA A 147 -12.03 22.08 -7.84
C ALA A 147 -13.07 22.31 -8.97
N ALA A 148 -14.35 22.42 -8.62
CA ALA A 148 -15.44 22.69 -9.56
C ALA A 148 -15.31 24.06 -10.25
N THR A 149 -15.02 25.11 -9.49
CA THR A 149 -14.75 26.45 -10.06
C THR A 149 -13.56 26.44 -11.01
N GLY A 150 -12.49 25.70 -10.70
CA GLY A 150 -11.38 25.48 -11.63
C GLY A 150 -11.83 24.87 -12.97
N ALA A 151 -12.63 23.80 -12.92
CA ALA A 151 -13.15 23.15 -14.12
C ALA A 151 -13.99 24.10 -14.99
N VAL A 152 -14.93 24.83 -14.38
CA VAL A 152 -15.79 25.81 -15.08
C VAL A 152 -14.95 26.90 -15.74
N LEU A 153 -13.96 27.47 -15.03
CA LEU A 153 -13.06 28.47 -15.61
C LEU A 153 -12.24 27.92 -16.77
N GLY A 154 -11.83 26.65 -16.70
CA GLY A 154 -11.11 25.97 -17.79
C GLY A 154 -11.97 25.84 -19.04
N VAL A 155 -13.21 25.38 -18.88
CA VAL A 155 -14.19 25.27 -19.98
C VAL A 155 -14.52 26.64 -20.58
N LEU A 156 -14.74 27.66 -19.76
CA LEU A 156 -14.99 29.03 -20.23
C LEU A 156 -13.80 29.58 -21.04
N ALA A 157 -12.58 29.35 -20.57
CA ALA A 157 -11.37 29.72 -21.29
C ALA A 157 -11.25 28.96 -22.62
N ALA A 158 -11.57 27.66 -22.65
CA ALA A 158 -11.60 26.87 -23.88
C ALA A 158 -12.62 27.41 -24.89
N VAL A 159 -13.83 27.76 -24.45
CA VAL A 159 -14.87 28.37 -25.29
C VAL A 159 -14.38 29.71 -25.85
N ALA A 160 -13.76 30.56 -25.03
CA ALA A 160 -13.19 31.83 -25.47
C ALA A 160 -12.11 31.64 -26.55
N VAL A 161 -11.20 30.67 -26.36
CA VAL A 161 -10.18 30.31 -27.35
C VAL A 161 -10.83 29.75 -28.62
N GLY A 162 -11.82 28.86 -28.50
CA GLY A 162 -12.56 28.30 -29.63
C GLY A 162 -13.25 29.37 -30.48
N ILE A 163 -13.89 30.36 -29.84
CA ILE A 163 -14.47 31.53 -30.52
C ILE A 163 -13.39 32.35 -31.22
N GLY A 164 -12.24 32.56 -30.56
CA GLY A 164 -11.09 33.27 -31.14
C GLY A 164 -10.53 32.58 -32.38
N ILE A 165 -10.48 31.24 -32.38
CA ILE A 165 -10.08 30.43 -33.54
C ILE A 165 -11.14 30.49 -34.63
N TYR A 166 -12.43 30.34 -34.30
CA TYR A 166 -13.54 30.43 -35.26
C TYR A 166 -13.60 31.78 -35.98
N ARG A 167 -13.28 32.88 -35.27
CA ARG A 167 -13.20 34.23 -35.85
C ARG A 167 -11.88 34.52 -36.59
N GLY A 168 -10.94 33.57 -36.62
CA GLY A 168 -9.64 33.70 -37.30
C GLY A 168 -8.62 34.60 -36.58
N GLY A 169 -8.92 35.07 -35.36
CA GLY A 169 -8.09 36.03 -34.60
C GLY A 169 -6.99 35.37 -33.76
N VAL A 170 -7.06 34.07 -33.50
CA VAL A 170 -6.10 33.35 -32.64
C VAL A 170 -5.38 32.25 -33.41
N ARG A 171 -4.05 32.38 -33.55
CA ARG A 171 -3.17 31.34 -34.12
C ARG A 171 -2.44 30.61 -32.98
N LEU A 172 -3.09 29.61 -32.38
CA LEU A 172 -2.48 28.81 -31.32
C LEU A 172 -1.58 27.70 -31.91
N ASN A 173 -0.33 27.60 -31.44
CA ASN A 173 0.51 26.44 -31.75
C ASN A 173 0.08 25.25 -30.90
N LEU A 174 -0.84 24.46 -31.43
CA LEU A 174 -1.46 23.31 -30.76
C LEU A 174 -0.43 22.30 -30.23
N ALA A 175 0.65 22.07 -30.98
CA ALA A 175 1.71 21.16 -30.57
C ALA A 175 2.48 21.66 -29.32
N LYS A 176 2.73 22.97 -29.22
CA LYS A 176 3.35 23.55 -28.01
C LYS A 176 2.37 23.52 -26.84
N PHE A 177 1.13 23.91 -27.07
CA PHE A 177 0.09 23.90 -26.05
C PHE A 177 -0.07 22.51 -25.41
N PHE A 178 -0.31 21.47 -26.22
CA PHE A 178 -0.46 20.10 -25.72
C PHE A 178 0.80 19.52 -25.08
N LYS A 179 2.00 19.97 -25.48
CA LYS A 179 3.24 19.57 -24.82
C LYS A 179 3.32 20.12 -23.40
N PHE A 180 2.99 21.39 -23.19
CA PHE A 180 3.04 22.00 -21.85
C PHE A 180 1.90 21.49 -20.96
N THR A 181 0.67 21.44 -21.47
CA THR A 181 -0.47 20.92 -20.71
C THR A 181 -0.33 19.42 -20.43
N GLY A 182 0.23 18.64 -21.37
CA GLY A 182 0.55 17.23 -21.16
C GLY A 182 1.61 17.00 -20.09
N ALA A 183 2.63 17.86 -19.96
CA ALA A 183 3.62 17.79 -18.88
C ALA A 183 2.96 17.98 -17.51
N PHE A 184 2.07 18.95 -17.44
CA PHE A 184 1.34 19.25 -16.23
C PHE A 184 0.37 18.12 -15.87
N LEU A 185 -0.40 17.61 -16.84
CA LEU A 185 -1.32 16.49 -16.62
C LEU A 185 -0.60 15.22 -16.21
N LEU A 186 0.62 15.01 -16.69
CA LEU A 186 1.45 13.90 -16.26
C LEU A 186 1.75 13.96 -14.75
N LEU A 187 2.04 15.15 -14.22
CA LEU A 187 2.24 15.33 -12.78
C LEU A 187 0.94 15.15 -11.99
N VAL A 188 -0.19 15.65 -12.51
CA VAL A 188 -1.51 15.46 -11.90
C VAL A 188 -1.87 13.96 -11.86
N ALA A 189 -1.63 13.22 -12.93
CA ALA A 189 -1.87 11.78 -12.98
C ALA A 189 -0.99 11.02 -12.00
N ALA A 190 0.25 11.45 -11.79
CA ALA A 190 1.11 10.90 -10.74
C ALA A 190 0.51 11.15 -9.33
N GLY A 191 -0.09 12.32 -9.10
CA GLY A 191 -0.87 12.61 -7.90
C GLY A 191 -2.09 11.71 -7.74
N LEU A 192 -2.84 11.47 -8.82
CA LEU A 192 -3.97 10.53 -8.80
C LEU A 192 -3.56 9.10 -8.46
N VAL A 193 -2.36 8.66 -8.88
CA VAL A 193 -1.79 7.36 -8.46
C VAL A 193 -1.59 7.32 -6.94
N VAL A 194 -1.07 8.39 -6.35
CA VAL A 194 -0.90 8.48 -4.89
C VAL A 194 -2.25 8.40 -4.18
N THR A 195 -3.24 9.17 -4.63
CA THR A 195 -4.60 9.11 -4.06
C THR A 195 -5.22 7.73 -4.22
N ALA A 196 -5.11 7.09 -5.38
CA ALA A 196 -5.66 5.75 -5.60
C ALA A 196 -5.01 4.69 -4.70
N LEU A 197 -3.70 4.80 -4.43
CA LEU A 197 -3.01 3.90 -3.49
C LEU A 197 -3.44 4.14 -2.04
N ARG A 198 -3.79 5.37 -1.70
CA ARG A 198 -4.31 5.74 -0.40
C ARG A 198 -5.72 5.19 -0.19
N THR A 199 -6.63 5.46 -1.11
CA THR A 199 -8.01 4.97 -1.03
C THR A 199 -8.05 3.44 -1.13
N ALA A 200 -7.09 2.81 -1.83
CA ALA A 200 -6.92 1.35 -1.80
C ALA A 200 -6.53 0.81 -0.42
N HIS A 201 -5.75 1.58 0.35
CA HIS A 201 -5.45 1.22 1.73
C HIS A 201 -6.66 1.42 2.65
N GLU A 202 -7.36 2.53 2.50
CA GLU A 202 -8.56 2.85 3.31
C GLU A 202 -9.67 1.81 3.06
N ALA A 203 -9.87 1.38 1.80
CA ALA A 203 -10.73 0.27 1.42
C ALA A 203 -10.25 -1.12 1.88
N GLY A 204 -9.06 -1.21 2.49
CA GLY A 204 -8.46 -2.46 2.97
C GLY A 204 -7.88 -3.36 1.86
N TRP A 205 -7.82 -2.90 0.61
CA TRP A 205 -7.27 -3.65 -0.53
C TRP A 205 -5.74 -3.69 -0.52
N LEU A 206 -5.08 -2.66 0.01
CA LEU A 206 -3.62 -2.52 0.01
C LEU A 206 -3.08 -2.10 1.39
N ASN A 207 -2.73 -3.07 2.22
CA ASN A 207 -2.25 -2.82 3.60
C ASN A 207 -0.73 -2.89 3.79
N ALA A 208 0.02 -3.08 2.70
CA ALA A 208 1.48 -3.16 2.74
C ALA A 208 2.13 -1.81 2.43
N GLY A 209 3.36 -1.58 2.92
CA GLY A 209 4.15 -0.39 2.59
C GLY A 209 3.58 0.92 3.16
N GLN A 210 2.85 0.83 4.29
CA GLN A 210 2.22 1.98 4.96
C GLN A 210 3.17 2.76 5.88
N GLN A 211 4.45 2.37 5.90
CA GLN A 211 5.50 3.01 6.68
C GLN A 211 5.71 4.45 6.19
N ARG A 212 5.85 5.39 7.13
CA ARG A 212 6.12 6.80 6.84
C ARG A 212 7.58 6.94 6.37
N THR A 213 7.81 7.50 5.19
CA THR A 213 9.15 7.58 4.61
C THR A 213 9.77 8.97 4.70
N LEU A 214 9.02 9.98 4.26
CA LEU A 214 9.52 11.34 4.10
C LEU A 214 8.67 12.29 4.92
N ASP A 215 9.32 13.24 5.59
CA ASP A 215 8.64 14.41 6.11
C ASP A 215 8.83 15.56 5.10
N LEU A 216 7.77 15.83 4.34
CA LEU A 216 7.72 16.90 3.33
C LEU A 216 7.05 18.16 3.89
N THR A 217 6.87 18.26 5.22
CA THR A 217 6.30 19.46 5.85
C THR A 217 7.09 20.73 5.52
N TRP A 218 8.42 20.60 5.31
CA TRP A 218 9.27 21.70 4.85
C TRP A 218 8.96 22.18 3.43
N LEU A 219 8.53 21.26 2.55
CA LEU A 219 8.26 21.52 1.14
C LEU A 219 6.83 22.05 0.94
N ALA A 220 5.89 21.58 1.75
CA ALA A 220 4.49 21.98 1.74
C ALA A 220 3.97 22.36 3.14
N PRO A 221 4.35 23.51 3.71
CA PRO A 221 3.84 23.97 5.00
C PRO A 221 2.32 24.17 4.96
N ALA A 222 1.62 23.69 5.99
CA ALA A 222 0.18 23.84 6.12
C ALA A 222 -0.22 25.33 6.10
N GLY A 223 -1.25 25.67 5.32
CA GLY A 223 -1.72 27.05 5.15
C GLY A 223 -0.92 27.91 4.15
N SER A 224 0.17 27.40 3.57
CA SER A 224 0.92 28.14 2.54
C SER A 224 0.36 27.90 1.13
N VAL A 225 0.44 28.92 0.26
CA VAL A 225 0.06 28.81 -1.17
C VAL A 225 0.87 27.71 -1.86
N ARG A 226 2.16 27.58 -1.52
CA ARG A 226 3.04 26.53 -2.05
C ARG A 226 2.59 25.14 -1.60
N GLY A 227 2.23 24.99 -0.34
CA GLY A 227 1.66 23.76 0.20
C GLY A 227 0.37 23.37 -0.51
N ALA A 228 -0.56 24.33 -0.66
CA ALA A 228 -1.81 24.11 -1.39
C ALA A 228 -1.60 23.76 -2.87
N LEU A 229 -0.54 24.29 -3.50
CA LEU A 229 -0.17 23.91 -4.87
C LEU A 229 0.41 22.49 -4.92
N LEU A 230 1.34 22.14 -4.05
CA LEU A 230 1.99 20.83 -4.07
C LEU A 230 1.03 19.70 -3.65
N THR A 231 0.26 19.90 -2.59
CA THR A 231 -0.72 18.91 -2.12
C THR A 231 -1.97 18.89 -3.00
N GLY A 232 -2.47 20.06 -3.39
CA GLY A 232 -3.74 20.19 -4.11
C GLY A 232 -3.64 20.09 -5.63
N VAL A 233 -2.49 20.39 -6.24
CA VAL A 233 -2.30 20.28 -7.71
C VAL A 233 -1.53 19.01 -8.07
N LEU A 234 -0.45 18.69 -7.34
CA LEU A 234 0.39 17.54 -7.67
C LEU A 234 -0.01 16.27 -6.88
N GLY A 235 -0.98 16.38 -5.96
CA GLY A 235 -1.41 15.26 -5.12
C GLY A 235 -0.31 14.73 -4.20
N ILE A 236 0.75 15.52 -3.92
CA ILE A 236 1.88 15.08 -3.10
C ILE A 236 1.55 15.37 -1.63
N PRO A 237 1.30 14.35 -0.79
CA PRO A 237 1.00 14.55 0.61
C PRO A 237 2.25 15.00 1.39
N THR A 238 2.06 15.67 2.53
CA THR A 238 3.15 16.15 3.40
C THR A 238 3.89 15.03 4.14
N GLY A 239 3.25 13.87 4.31
CA GLY A 239 3.86 12.68 4.89
C GLY A 239 3.51 11.45 4.05
N PRO A 240 4.12 11.28 2.85
CA PRO A 240 3.79 10.16 1.98
C PRO A 240 4.20 8.84 2.62
N ARG A 241 3.41 7.81 2.35
CA ARG A 241 3.74 6.42 2.71
C ARG A 241 4.66 5.81 1.67
N LEU A 242 5.43 4.78 2.05
CA LEU A 242 6.38 4.14 1.13
C LEU A 242 5.74 3.72 -0.19
N ILE A 243 4.57 3.09 -0.14
CA ILE A 243 3.86 2.62 -1.34
C ILE A 243 3.42 3.78 -2.25
N GLU A 244 3.02 4.91 -1.66
CA GLU A 244 2.63 6.12 -2.40
C GLU A 244 3.84 6.71 -3.16
N VAL A 245 5.00 6.81 -2.51
CA VAL A 245 6.24 7.29 -3.15
C VAL A 245 6.67 6.36 -4.29
N LEU A 246 6.64 5.06 -4.05
CA LEU A 246 7.00 4.07 -5.06
C LEU A 246 6.04 4.10 -6.26
N GLY A 247 4.73 4.19 -6.01
CA GLY A 247 3.73 4.32 -7.06
C GLY A 247 3.90 5.59 -7.89
N TRP A 248 4.14 6.73 -7.23
CA TRP A 248 4.40 8.00 -7.89
C TRP A 248 5.63 7.92 -8.79
N CYS A 249 6.75 7.38 -8.30
CA CYS A 249 7.97 7.19 -9.09
C CYS A 249 7.78 6.18 -10.23
N ALA A 250 7.11 5.05 -9.95
CA ALA A 250 6.84 4.00 -10.92
C ALA A 250 5.95 4.47 -12.09
N TYR A 251 5.09 5.45 -11.84
CA TYR A 251 4.30 6.09 -12.89
C TYR A 251 5.07 7.23 -13.59
N LEU A 252 5.54 8.21 -12.81
CA LEU A 252 6.07 9.46 -13.36
C LEU A 252 7.38 9.25 -14.12
N VAL A 253 8.31 8.47 -13.58
CA VAL A 253 9.65 8.33 -14.18
C VAL A 253 9.56 7.65 -15.55
N PRO A 254 8.95 6.46 -15.70
CA PRO A 254 8.86 5.82 -17.01
C PRO A 254 8.08 6.67 -18.02
N MET A 255 7.00 7.31 -17.60
CA MET A 255 6.17 8.10 -18.49
C MET A 255 6.85 9.41 -18.90
N ALA A 256 7.49 10.13 -17.98
CA ALA A 256 8.26 11.33 -18.30
C ALA A 256 9.41 11.01 -19.26
N LEU A 257 10.08 9.86 -19.07
CA LEU A 257 11.07 9.37 -20.02
C LEU A 257 10.43 9.09 -21.38
N LEU A 258 9.35 8.32 -21.45
CA LEU A 258 8.66 7.99 -22.71
C LEU A 258 8.26 9.23 -23.52
N VAL A 259 7.79 10.25 -22.81
CA VAL A 259 7.24 11.47 -23.38
C VAL A 259 8.32 12.49 -23.76
N TYR A 260 9.26 12.77 -22.85
CA TYR A 260 10.21 13.88 -23.00
C TYR A 260 11.61 13.42 -23.47
N TRP A 261 11.81 12.13 -23.73
CA TRP A 261 13.11 11.66 -24.21
C TRP A 261 13.54 12.40 -25.49
N PRO A 262 14.74 13.02 -25.50
CA PRO A 262 15.19 13.82 -26.64
C PRO A 262 15.24 12.99 -27.92
N VAL A 263 14.65 13.51 -29.00
CA VAL A 263 14.61 12.82 -30.31
C VAL A 263 16.02 12.47 -30.81
N LYS A 264 16.99 13.35 -30.53
CA LYS A 264 18.42 13.16 -30.85
C LYS A 264 19.10 12.02 -30.10
N HIS A 265 18.56 11.60 -28.96
CA HIS A 265 19.07 10.49 -28.15
C HIS A 265 18.15 9.27 -28.23
N ARG A 266 17.18 9.25 -29.15
CA ARG A 266 16.36 8.06 -29.39
C ARG A 266 17.27 6.97 -29.96
N ALA A 267 17.49 5.95 -29.14
CA ALA A 267 18.22 4.76 -29.55
C ALA A 267 17.62 4.20 -30.85
N GLY A 268 18.47 3.91 -31.84
CA GLY A 268 18.06 3.23 -33.07
C GLY A 268 17.38 1.89 -32.77
N ALA A 269 16.67 1.30 -33.74
CA ALA A 269 15.82 0.12 -33.54
C ALA A 269 16.50 -1.02 -32.75
N VAL A 270 17.78 -1.28 -33.04
CA VAL A 270 18.60 -2.30 -32.36
C VAL A 270 18.91 -1.92 -30.90
N ALA A 271 19.40 -0.71 -30.66
CA ALA A 271 19.72 -0.23 -29.31
C ALA A 271 18.46 -0.08 -28.44
N GLY A 272 17.33 0.35 -29.01
CA GLY A 272 16.04 0.37 -28.34
C GLY A 272 15.51 -1.03 -27.98
N GLY A 273 15.81 -2.05 -28.79
CA GLY A 273 15.54 -3.44 -28.45
C GLY A 273 16.36 -3.91 -27.24
N ARG A 274 17.66 -3.63 -27.23
CA ARG A 274 18.57 -3.97 -26.11
C ARG A 274 18.16 -3.30 -24.80
N ILE A 275 17.76 -2.03 -24.83
CA ILE A 275 17.28 -1.30 -23.63
C ILE A 275 16.01 -1.95 -23.07
N ARG A 276 15.04 -2.33 -23.93
CA ARG A 276 13.81 -3.01 -23.48
C ARG A 276 14.09 -4.38 -22.88
N LEU A 277 15.00 -5.15 -23.49
CA LEU A 277 15.45 -6.43 -22.95
C LEU A 277 16.16 -6.25 -21.60
N GLY A 278 17.06 -5.27 -21.49
CA GLY A 278 17.73 -4.94 -20.24
C GLY A 278 16.76 -4.50 -19.15
N ALA A 279 15.75 -3.70 -19.48
CA ALA A 279 14.70 -3.29 -18.55
C ALA A 279 13.85 -4.49 -18.10
N ALA A 280 13.44 -5.37 -19.01
CA ALA A 280 12.71 -6.59 -18.66
C ALA A 280 13.55 -7.52 -17.78
N ALA A 281 14.83 -7.70 -18.10
CA ALA A 281 15.75 -8.49 -17.27
C ALA A 281 15.93 -7.89 -15.87
N ALA A 282 16.06 -6.56 -15.77
CA ALA A 282 16.15 -5.87 -14.48
C ALA A 282 14.88 -6.03 -13.63
N LEU A 283 13.68 -5.98 -14.25
CA LEU A 283 12.41 -6.22 -13.57
C LEU A 283 12.31 -7.66 -13.05
N VAL A 284 12.72 -8.66 -13.85
CA VAL A 284 12.74 -10.07 -13.43
C VAL A 284 13.76 -10.31 -12.32
N LEU A 285 14.96 -9.71 -12.40
CA LEU A 285 15.97 -9.77 -11.34
C LEU A 285 15.45 -9.16 -10.04
N ALA A 286 14.82 -7.98 -10.10
CA ALA A 286 14.23 -7.34 -8.93
C ALA A 286 13.11 -8.21 -8.33
N ALA A 287 12.27 -8.84 -9.16
CA ALA A 287 11.24 -9.77 -8.73
C ALA A 287 11.84 -11.00 -8.01
N ALA A 288 12.90 -11.59 -8.57
CA ALA A 288 13.58 -12.73 -7.97
C ALA A 288 14.20 -12.36 -6.61
N VAL A 289 14.92 -11.24 -6.54
CA VAL A 289 15.54 -10.76 -5.29
C VAL A 289 14.47 -10.51 -4.23
N LEU A 290 13.37 -9.84 -4.56
CA LEU A 290 12.28 -9.61 -3.62
C LEU A 290 11.60 -10.91 -3.17
N ALA A 291 11.43 -11.88 -4.07
CA ALA A 291 10.82 -13.17 -3.73
C ALA A 291 11.70 -14.03 -2.81
N THR A 292 13.04 -13.95 -2.93
CA THR A 292 13.97 -14.81 -2.17
C THR A 292 14.61 -14.15 -0.96
N ALA A 293 14.86 -12.84 -1.02
CA ALA A 293 15.61 -12.12 0.01
C ALA A 293 14.72 -11.40 1.03
N TYR A 294 13.41 -11.26 0.78
CA TYR A 294 12.53 -10.59 1.73
C TYR A 294 12.25 -11.50 2.94
N PRO A 295 12.50 -11.05 4.18
CA PRO A 295 12.38 -11.89 5.37
C PRO A 295 10.93 -12.32 5.61
N THR A 296 10.74 -13.59 5.96
CA THR A 296 9.44 -14.09 6.42
C THR A 296 9.09 -13.47 7.77
N ALA A 297 7.84 -13.04 7.92
CA ALA A 297 7.37 -12.48 9.19
C ALA A 297 7.43 -13.54 10.30
N GLY A 298 8.15 -13.23 11.39
CA GLY A 298 8.21 -14.03 12.60
C GLY A 298 7.96 -13.17 13.83
N VAL A 299 7.77 -13.81 14.99
CA VAL A 299 7.66 -13.10 16.26
C VAL A 299 9.04 -12.56 16.64
N ASP A 300 9.21 -11.25 16.56
CA ASP A 300 10.41 -10.56 17.05
C ASP A 300 10.39 -10.50 18.59
N ALA A 301 10.81 -11.58 19.22
CA ALA A 301 10.91 -11.70 20.68
C ALA A 301 12.35 -12.01 21.10
N PRO A 302 12.83 -11.41 22.21
CA PRO A 302 14.11 -11.81 22.78
C PRO A 302 14.10 -13.30 23.13
N ARG A 303 15.18 -14.01 22.83
CA ARG A 303 15.28 -15.46 23.07
C ARG A 303 15.22 -15.84 24.57
N SER A 304 15.45 -14.90 25.47
CA SER A 304 15.43 -15.11 26.92
C SER A 304 14.69 -13.99 27.63
N ALA A 305 13.76 -14.37 28.49
CA ALA A 305 13.00 -13.50 29.38
C ALA A 305 13.78 -13.23 30.68
N PRO A 306 14.00 -11.97 31.07
CA PRO A 306 14.57 -11.65 32.37
C PRO A 306 13.56 -11.94 33.48
N LEU A 307 14.03 -12.58 34.56
CA LEU A 307 13.24 -12.92 35.73
C LEU A 307 13.46 -11.91 36.85
N THR A 308 12.44 -11.69 37.67
CA THR A 308 12.48 -10.87 38.88
C THR A 308 11.93 -11.65 40.08
N SER A 309 12.50 -11.41 41.26
CA SER A 309 12.05 -11.94 42.55
C SER A 309 12.14 -10.79 43.54
N ASP A 310 11.01 -10.42 44.16
CA ASP A 310 10.88 -9.24 45.05
C ASP A 310 11.53 -7.96 44.49
N GLY A 311 11.37 -7.73 43.18
CA GLY A 311 11.90 -6.56 42.47
C GLY A 311 13.38 -6.65 42.05
N SER A 312 14.11 -7.69 42.48
CA SER A 312 15.51 -7.93 42.15
C SER A 312 15.69 -8.92 41.00
N SER A 313 16.79 -8.84 40.26
CA SER A 313 17.08 -9.75 39.15
C SER A 313 17.24 -11.21 39.61
N ALA A 314 16.42 -12.11 39.08
CA ALA A 314 16.36 -13.53 39.48
C ALA A 314 16.91 -14.51 38.41
N GLY A 315 17.58 -13.98 37.38
CA GLY A 315 18.14 -14.74 36.26
C GLY A 315 17.34 -14.58 34.97
N THR A 316 17.39 -15.59 34.11
CA THR A 316 16.67 -15.61 32.83
C THR A 316 15.91 -16.92 32.62
N ALA A 317 14.84 -16.87 31.84
CA ALA A 317 14.10 -18.04 31.38
C ALA A 317 14.01 -18.03 29.84
N ARG A 318 14.04 -19.20 29.21
CA ARG A 318 13.76 -19.35 27.79
C ARG A 318 12.96 -20.61 27.54
N LEU A 319 12.16 -20.58 26.48
CA LEU A 319 11.47 -21.77 25.98
C LEU A 319 12.39 -22.53 25.02
N ALA A 320 12.40 -23.85 25.12
CA ALA A 320 13.11 -24.76 24.23
C ALA A 320 12.21 -25.96 23.91
N GLY A 321 11.45 -25.86 22.81
CA GLY A 321 10.34 -26.78 22.54
C GLY A 321 9.33 -26.73 23.68
N ASP A 322 9.01 -27.89 24.26
CA ASP A 322 8.06 -28.01 25.37
C ASP A 322 8.74 -27.92 26.74
N THR A 323 9.93 -27.31 26.82
CA THR A 323 10.66 -27.16 28.09
C THR A 323 10.98 -25.71 28.40
N LEU A 324 10.70 -25.30 29.64
CA LEU A 324 11.15 -24.04 30.20
C LEU A 324 12.54 -24.23 30.81
N VAL A 325 13.52 -23.52 30.29
CA VAL A 325 14.91 -23.53 30.79
C VAL A 325 15.16 -22.22 31.55
N ARG A 326 15.34 -22.33 32.86
CA ARG A 326 15.73 -21.23 33.75
C ARG A 326 17.23 -21.26 33.99
N THR A 327 17.87 -20.11 33.97
CA THR A 327 19.29 -19.93 34.32
C THR A 327 19.39 -18.90 35.44
N THR A 328 19.90 -19.31 36.60
CA THR A 328 20.08 -18.44 37.77
C THR A 328 21.48 -18.65 38.32
N ALA A 329 22.26 -17.57 38.45
CA ALA A 329 23.65 -17.60 38.94
C ALA A 329 24.54 -18.68 38.26
N GLY A 330 24.36 -18.90 36.95
CA GLY A 330 25.12 -19.90 36.17
C GLY A 330 24.54 -21.32 36.20
N THR A 331 23.62 -21.63 37.13
CA THR A 331 22.95 -22.92 37.22
C THR A 331 21.74 -22.97 36.30
N ARG A 332 21.65 -24.02 35.48
CA ARG A 332 20.53 -24.26 34.56
C ARG A 332 19.55 -25.28 35.14
N SER A 333 18.29 -24.91 35.21
CA SER A 333 17.17 -25.78 35.61
C SER A 333 16.19 -25.90 34.45
N THR A 334 15.77 -27.13 34.14
CA THR A 334 14.85 -27.41 33.04
C THR A 334 13.55 -27.96 33.59
N TYR A 335 12.43 -27.51 33.03
CA TYR A 335 11.09 -27.92 33.43
C TYR A 335 10.27 -28.27 32.20
N SER A 336 9.71 -29.48 32.15
CA SER A 336 8.80 -29.90 31.08
C SER A 336 7.43 -29.24 31.26
N LEU A 337 6.90 -28.67 30.19
CA LEU A 337 5.55 -28.14 30.13
C LEU A 337 4.58 -29.33 30.02
N GLY A 338 3.61 -29.39 30.95
CA GLY A 338 2.55 -30.39 30.93
C GLY A 338 1.43 -30.03 29.95
N ALA A 339 0.24 -30.59 30.18
CA ALA A 339 -0.95 -30.26 29.38
C ALA A 339 -1.22 -28.74 29.38
N SER A 340 -1.51 -28.19 28.20
CA SER A 340 -1.92 -26.80 28.03
C SER A 340 -3.42 -26.61 28.16
N ARG A 341 -3.84 -25.44 28.63
CA ARG A 341 -5.22 -24.94 28.51
C ARG A 341 -5.23 -23.63 27.72
N PRO A 342 -6.19 -23.41 26.82
CA PRO A 342 -6.37 -22.12 26.18
C PRO A 342 -6.69 -21.05 27.22
N ALA A 343 -5.99 -19.91 27.16
CA ALA A 343 -6.17 -18.78 28.07
C ALA A 343 -5.90 -17.46 27.33
N GLU A 344 -6.52 -16.38 27.78
CA GLU A 344 -6.09 -15.03 27.40
C GLU A 344 -5.10 -14.48 28.44
N HIS A 345 -3.98 -13.94 27.96
CA HIS A 345 -3.02 -13.24 28.81
C HIS A 345 -2.42 -12.07 28.05
N GLN A 346 -2.28 -10.91 28.69
CA GLN A 346 -1.81 -9.66 28.03
C GLN A 346 -2.62 -9.26 26.78
N GLY A 347 -3.91 -9.65 26.72
CA GLY A 347 -4.80 -9.38 25.58
C GLY A 347 -4.47 -10.17 24.31
N ILE A 348 -3.78 -11.30 24.45
CA ILE A 348 -3.52 -12.25 23.36
C ILE A 348 -3.93 -13.67 23.76
N SER A 349 -4.29 -14.48 22.77
CA SER A 349 -4.55 -15.91 22.97
C SER A 349 -3.24 -16.66 23.25
N THR A 350 -3.23 -17.44 24.33
CA THR A 350 -2.07 -18.16 24.85
C THR A 350 -2.46 -19.58 25.26
N ALA A 351 -1.48 -20.48 25.25
CA ALA A 351 -1.53 -21.76 25.93
C ALA A 351 -0.93 -21.59 27.33
N GLN A 352 -1.76 -21.73 28.37
CA GLN A 352 -1.31 -21.74 29.77
C GLN A 352 -0.95 -23.17 30.17
N HIS A 353 0.26 -23.35 30.69
CA HIS A 353 0.73 -24.59 31.29
C HIS A 353 0.93 -24.36 32.78
N THR A 354 0.23 -25.14 33.58
CA THR A 354 0.28 -25.05 35.04
C THR A 354 0.93 -26.31 35.60
N SER A 355 1.90 -26.13 36.50
CA SER A 355 2.60 -27.23 37.18
C SER A 355 2.69 -26.97 38.68
N SER A 356 2.34 -27.97 39.48
CA SER A 356 2.48 -27.91 40.93
C SER A 356 3.90 -28.29 41.36
N LEU A 357 4.39 -27.61 42.39
CA LEU A 357 5.68 -27.85 43.00
C LEU A 357 5.44 -28.30 44.45
N THR A 358 5.80 -29.53 44.79
CA THR A 358 5.73 -30.02 46.17
C THR A 358 7.02 -30.75 46.50
N GLY A 359 7.59 -30.51 47.69
CA GLY A 359 8.76 -31.25 48.16
C GLY A 359 9.14 -30.94 49.60
N PRO A 360 9.97 -31.79 50.24
CA PRO A 360 10.48 -31.50 51.58
C PRO A 360 11.42 -30.29 51.58
N LEU A 361 11.45 -29.55 52.68
CA LEU A 361 12.40 -28.47 52.94
C LEU A 361 13.51 -28.97 53.88
N PRO A 362 14.69 -29.37 53.36
CA PRO A 362 15.79 -29.87 54.19
C PRO A 362 16.40 -28.75 55.07
N GLY A 363 17.01 -29.13 56.19
CA GLY A 363 17.69 -28.19 57.10
C GLY A 363 16.78 -27.42 58.06
N ARG A 364 15.49 -27.80 58.16
CA ARG A 364 14.52 -27.21 59.10
C ARG A 364 14.36 -28.07 60.36
N PRO A 365 14.06 -27.48 61.53
CA PRO A 365 13.93 -28.22 62.78
C PRO A 365 12.72 -29.17 62.74
N SER A 366 12.92 -30.43 63.11
CA SER A 366 11.87 -31.46 63.17
C SER A 366 11.01 -31.39 64.44
N SER A 367 11.39 -30.55 65.41
CA SER A 367 10.62 -30.29 66.62
C SER A 367 10.57 -28.79 66.91
N LEU A 368 9.39 -28.29 67.32
CA LEU A 368 9.15 -26.87 67.61
C LEU A 368 8.52 -26.70 68.99
N THR A 369 9.03 -25.76 69.79
CA THR A 369 8.38 -25.33 71.02
C THR A 369 7.26 -24.32 70.74
N SER A 370 6.35 -24.13 71.71
CA SER A 370 5.28 -23.13 71.61
C SER A 370 5.80 -21.71 71.37
N THR A 371 6.93 -21.35 71.99
CA THR A 371 7.58 -20.04 71.81
C THR A 371 8.16 -19.88 70.40
N GLN A 372 8.77 -20.94 69.84
CA GLN A 372 9.29 -20.92 68.47
C GLN A 372 8.15 -20.89 67.44
N LEU A 373 7.04 -21.58 67.70
CA LEU A 373 5.87 -21.52 66.84
C LEU A 373 5.22 -20.13 66.84
N LEU A 374 5.19 -19.47 68.00
CA LEU A 374 4.70 -18.11 68.16
C LEU A 374 5.54 -17.11 67.35
N SER A 375 6.88 -17.22 67.39
CA SER A 375 7.76 -16.33 66.64
C SER A 375 7.66 -16.53 65.13
N LEU A 376 7.50 -17.78 64.67
CA LEU A 376 7.33 -18.11 63.25
C LEU A 376 6.02 -17.58 62.66
N ASN A 377 4.97 -17.45 63.47
CA ASN A 377 3.64 -16.99 63.04
C ASN A 377 3.35 -15.53 63.42
N GLY A 378 4.38 -14.68 63.47
CA GLY A 378 4.22 -13.23 63.69
C GLY A 378 3.71 -12.84 65.08
N GLY A 379 4.04 -13.64 66.10
CA GLY A 379 3.69 -13.36 67.50
C GLY A 379 2.29 -13.84 67.91
N ARG A 380 1.59 -14.62 67.08
CA ARG A 380 0.24 -15.13 67.37
C ARG A 380 0.19 -16.65 67.25
N MET A 381 -0.54 -17.30 68.17
CA MET A 381 -0.71 -18.75 68.07
C MET A 381 -1.56 -19.11 66.85
N PRO A 382 -1.18 -20.15 66.10
CA PRO A 382 -1.98 -20.73 65.02
C PRO A 382 -3.42 -21.04 65.43
N VAL A 383 -4.36 -20.83 64.50
CA VAL A 383 -5.75 -21.24 64.70
C VAL A 383 -5.82 -22.73 65.00
N GLY A 384 -6.47 -23.11 66.10
CA GLY A 384 -6.59 -24.50 66.54
C GLY A 384 -5.39 -25.06 67.31
N VAL A 385 -4.46 -24.19 67.74
CA VAL A 385 -3.39 -24.51 68.70
C VAL A 385 -3.56 -23.62 69.94
N ASN A 386 -3.77 -24.22 71.11
CA ASN A 386 -3.88 -23.50 72.37
C ASN A 386 -2.71 -23.88 73.27
N ALA A 387 -1.88 -22.90 73.67
CA ALA A 387 -0.69 -23.15 74.48
C ALA A 387 -1.00 -23.77 75.86
N SER A 388 -2.20 -23.55 76.42
CA SER A 388 -2.57 -24.14 77.72
C SER A 388 -3.04 -25.59 77.59
N GLN A 389 -3.64 -25.97 76.46
CA GLN A 389 -4.15 -27.33 76.22
C GLN A 389 -3.15 -28.22 75.45
N SER A 390 -2.28 -27.60 74.66
CA SER A 390 -1.30 -28.26 73.80
C SER A 390 0.06 -27.57 74.01
N PRO A 391 0.79 -27.84 75.10
CA PRO A 391 1.99 -27.07 75.47
C PRO A 391 3.23 -27.34 74.59
N GLY A 392 3.20 -28.37 73.74
CA GLY A 392 4.36 -28.79 72.95
C GLY A 392 5.37 -29.63 73.75
N PRO A 393 6.54 -29.98 73.17
CA PRO A 393 6.98 -29.64 71.83
C PRO A 393 6.21 -30.39 70.73
N TYR A 394 6.05 -29.76 69.58
CA TYR A 394 5.36 -30.32 68.42
C TYR A 394 6.37 -30.98 67.48
N THR A 395 5.98 -32.08 66.83
CA THR A 395 6.71 -32.62 65.67
C THR A 395 6.37 -31.80 64.44
N ALA A 396 7.39 -31.29 63.77
CA ALA A 396 7.29 -30.35 62.66
C ALA A 396 7.76 -30.98 61.34
N GLN A 397 6.90 -30.97 60.33
CA GLN A 397 7.23 -31.37 58.97
C GLN A 397 7.11 -30.17 58.04
N TRP A 398 8.19 -29.87 57.32
CA TRP A 398 8.31 -28.70 56.45
C TRP A 398 8.26 -29.12 54.99
N THR A 399 7.29 -28.59 54.28
CA THR A 399 7.05 -28.88 52.86
C THR A 399 6.99 -27.56 52.10
N ARG A 400 7.74 -27.44 51.01
CA ARG A 400 7.49 -26.37 50.04
C ARG A 400 6.32 -26.77 49.15
N VAL A 401 5.39 -25.86 48.95
CA VAL A 401 4.26 -26.02 48.05
C VAL A 401 4.18 -24.78 47.18
N GLY A 402 4.00 -24.99 45.88
CA GLY A 402 3.99 -23.90 44.93
C GLY A 402 3.31 -24.28 43.62
N GLU A 403 3.19 -23.28 42.78
CA GLU A 403 2.61 -23.39 41.46
C GLU A 403 3.46 -22.57 40.50
N ARG A 404 3.62 -23.10 39.30
CA ARG A 404 4.23 -22.39 38.19
C ARG A 404 3.29 -22.38 37.02
N ASP A 405 3.01 -21.17 36.55
CA ASP A 405 2.28 -20.91 35.33
C ASP A 405 3.23 -20.42 34.24
N VAL A 406 3.04 -20.94 33.04
CA VAL A 406 3.80 -20.55 31.86
C VAL A 406 2.82 -20.29 30.72
N TRP A 407 2.89 -19.10 30.14
CA TRP A 407 2.07 -18.70 28.99
C TRP A 407 2.93 -18.71 27.73
N VAL A 408 2.49 -19.50 26.75
CA VAL A 408 3.17 -19.67 25.47
C VAL A 408 2.23 -19.26 24.33
N SER A 409 2.75 -18.58 23.31
CA SER A 409 2.00 -18.28 22.09
C SER A 409 2.96 -18.25 20.90
N ASN A 410 2.54 -18.81 19.77
CA ASN A 410 3.36 -18.90 18.55
C ASN A 410 4.76 -19.53 18.78
N GLY A 411 4.86 -20.50 19.71
CA GLY A 411 6.13 -21.15 20.06
C GLY A 411 7.11 -20.26 20.86
N VAL A 412 6.64 -19.14 21.42
CA VAL A 412 7.45 -18.19 22.19
C VAL A 412 6.91 -18.06 23.62
N LEU A 413 7.83 -17.92 24.58
CA LEU A 413 7.50 -17.59 25.96
C LEU A 413 6.94 -16.17 26.04
N VAL A 414 5.66 -16.04 26.41
CA VAL A 414 4.99 -14.75 26.64
C VAL A 414 5.25 -14.29 28.07
N ASP A 415 4.96 -15.15 29.04
CA ASP A 415 5.09 -14.86 30.46
C ASP A 415 5.30 -16.16 31.24
N ALA A 416 5.87 -16.08 32.44
CA ALA A 416 5.95 -17.18 33.38
C ALA A 416 6.06 -16.67 34.81
N THR A 417 5.37 -17.34 35.72
CA THR A 417 5.40 -17.04 37.15
C THR A 417 5.60 -18.33 37.92
N GLN A 418 6.30 -18.23 39.04
CA GLN A 418 6.42 -19.28 40.02
C GLN A 418 6.20 -18.68 41.40
N SER A 419 5.24 -19.22 42.13
CA SER A 419 5.02 -18.89 43.53
C SER A 419 5.31 -20.11 44.39
N VAL A 420 6.10 -19.92 45.43
CA VAL A 420 6.48 -20.97 46.38
C VAL A 420 6.19 -20.48 47.78
N ARG A 421 5.53 -21.32 48.57
CA ARG A 421 5.16 -21.07 49.96
C ARG A 421 5.68 -22.22 50.80
N THR A 422 5.98 -21.93 52.07
CA THR A 422 6.32 -22.96 53.03
C THR A 422 5.05 -23.40 53.75
N VAL A 423 4.81 -24.71 53.79
CA VAL A 423 3.73 -25.33 54.58
C VAL A 423 4.36 -26.15 55.70
N LEU A 424 4.06 -25.76 56.93
CA LEU A 424 4.45 -26.45 58.16
C LEU A 424 3.29 -27.31 58.64
N SER A 425 3.51 -28.62 58.76
CA SER A 425 2.57 -29.55 59.38
C SER A 425 3.05 -29.93 60.78
N LEU A 426 2.19 -29.73 61.77
CA LEU A 426 2.44 -29.98 63.18
C LEU A 426 1.64 -31.19 63.66
N ARG A 427 2.28 -32.05 64.44
CA ARG A 427 1.68 -33.21 65.12
C ARG A 427 2.25 -33.37 66.54
N GLY A 428 1.53 -34.10 67.41
CA GLY A 428 1.97 -34.32 68.79
C GLY A 428 1.84 -33.09 69.69
N GLY A 429 2.52 -33.06 70.84
CA GLY A 429 2.53 -31.90 71.74
C GLY A 429 1.18 -31.52 72.37
N GLY A 430 0.25 -32.47 72.47
CA GLY A 430 -1.11 -32.26 72.98
C GLY A 430 -2.14 -31.81 71.94
N LEU A 431 -1.81 -31.84 70.64
CA LEU A 431 -2.75 -31.55 69.56
C LEU A 431 -3.70 -32.73 69.32
N ALA A 432 -5.01 -32.46 69.20
CA ALA A 432 -6.02 -33.45 68.86
C ALA A 432 -5.88 -34.04 67.44
N GLY A 433 -5.09 -33.40 66.57
CA GLY A 433 -4.81 -33.87 65.21
C GLY A 433 -3.77 -33.00 64.50
N SER A 434 -3.41 -33.37 63.27
CA SER A 434 -2.45 -32.61 62.46
C SER A 434 -2.95 -31.18 62.22
N ARG A 435 -2.06 -30.19 62.29
CA ARG A 435 -2.35 -28.79 61.97
C ARG A 435 -1.38 -28.29 60.91
N THR A 436 -1.88 -27.65 59.85
CA THR A 436 -1.07 -27.12 58.76
C THR A 436 -1.07 -25.60 58.78
N LEU A 437 0.10 -25.02 58.55
CA LEU A 437 0.36 -23.59 58.62
C LEU A 437 1.13 -23.15 57.39
N THR A 438 0.64 -22.13 56.71
CA THR A 438 1.37 -21.51 55.60
C THR A 438 2.22 -20.37 56.14
N LEU A 439 3.52 -20.46 55.94
CA LEU A 439 4.50 -19.50 56.43
C LEU A 439 5.12 -18.72 55.27
N ASN A 440 5.28 -17.42 55.48
CA ASN A 440 6.08 -16.55 54.61
C ASN A 440 7.53 -16.63 55.05
N ASP A 441 8.24 -17.64 54.55
CA ASP A 441 9.64 -17.87 54.86
C ASP A 441 10.55 -17.18 53.83
N PRO A 442 11.48 -16.28 54.26
CA PRO A 442 12.42 -15.60 53.36
C PRO A 442 13.26 -16.54 52.49
N GLY A 443 13.57 -17.74 53.00
CA GLY A 443 14.28 -18.76 52.24
C GLY A 443 13.52 -19.18 50.98
N THR A 444 12.24 -19.54 51.13
CA THR A 444 11.36 -19.88 49.99
C THR A 444 10.89 -18.68 49.17
N ALA A 445 10.92 -17.45 49.72
CA ALA A 445 10.58 -16.24 48.98
C ALA A 445 11.51 -16.05 47.76
N SER A 446 12.81 -16.36 47.92
CA SER A 446 13.78 -16.33 46.82
C SER A 446 13.54 -17.37 45.70
N GLU A 447 12.73 -18.41 45.98
CA GLU A 447 12.29 -19.38 44.97
C GLU A 447 11.07 -18.89 44.16
N SER A 448 10.38 -17.85 44.64
CA SER A 448 9.29 -17.20 43.91
C SER A 448 9.85 -16.20 42.92
N TRP A 449 9.43 -16.27 41.66
CA TRP A 449 9.91 -15.40 40.60
C TRP A 449 8.83 -15.18 39.55
N SER A 450 8.94 -14.10 38.80
CA SER A 450 8.11 -13.81 37.64
C SER A 450 8.95 -13.27 36.49
N VAL A 451 8.48 -13.44 35.27
CA VAL A 451 9.05 -12.74 34.11
C VAL A 451 8.79 -11.25 34.27
N ARG A 452 9.77 -10.42 33.91
CA ARG A 452 9.65 -8.96 34.01
C ARG A 452 8.46 -8.49 33.15
N PRO A 453 7.53 -7.67 33.68
CA PRO A 453 6.36 -7.21 32.93
C PRO A 453 6.67 -6.52 31.60
N ALA A 454 7.79 -5.78 31.51
CA ALA A 454 8.25 -5.13 30.29
C ALA A 454 8.61 -6.11 29.16
N TYR A 455 9.07 -7.33 29.49
CA TYR A 455 9.29 -8.38 28.50
C TYR A 455 7.95 -8.91 27.99
N ALA A 456 7.04 -9.27 28.90
CA ALA A 456 5.74 -9.83 28.54
C ALA A 456 4.93 -8.87 27.66
N SER A 457 4.94 -7.56 27.98
CA SER A 457 4.27 -6.54 27.17
C SER A 457 4.90 -6.37 25.79
N LYS A 458 6.23 -6.45 25.67
CA LYS A 458 6.96 -6.38 24.39
C LYS A 458 6.69 -7.60 23.50
N VAL A 459 6.64 -8.80 24.08
CA VAL A 459 6.31 -10.02 23.32
C VAL A 459 4.85 -9.97 22.87
N ALA A 460 3.93 -9.58 23.76
CA ALA A 460 2.51 -9.45 23.42
C ALA A 460 2.26 -8.41 22.32
N SER A 461 2.94 -7.25 22.33
CA SER A 461 2.84 -6.27 21.24
C SER A 461 3.43 -6.81 19.92
N SER A 462 4.53 -7.57 19.99
CA SER A 462 5.15 -8.19 18.83
C SER A 462 4.27 -9.27 18.19
N ILE A 463 3.55 -10.04 19.00
CA ILE A 463 2.56 -11.03 18.52
C ILE A 463 1.36 -10.33 17.88
N ARG A 464 0.83 -9.26 18.48
CA ARG A 464 -0.26 -8.46 17.87
C ARG A 464 0.15 -7.85 16.53
N ALA A 465 1.40 -7.42 16.38
CA ALA A 465 1.94 -6.90 15.12
C ALA A 465 2.29 -7.99 14.09
N LEU A 466 2.16 -9.28 14.42
CA LEU A 466 2.55 -10.38 13.53
C LEU A 466 1.68 -10.42 12.27
N ASP A 467 0.37 -10.20 12.40
CA ASP A 467 -0.56 -10.27 11.27
C ASP A 467 -0.27 -9.18 10.22
N ALA A 468 -0.08 -7.94 10.68
CA ALA A 468 0.34 -6.81 9.84
C ALA A 468 1.67 -7.09 9.13
N ARG A 469 2.68 -7.60 9.86
CA ARG A 469 3.99 -7.97 9.27
C ARG A 469 3.88 -9.11 8.27
N SER A 470 3.00 -10.08 8.53
CA SER A 470 2.77 -11.21 7.60
C SER A 470 2.13 -10.74 6.30
N THR A 471 1.22 -9.77 6.37
CA THR A 471 0.58 -9.15 5.21
C THR A 471 1.57 -8.34 4.41
N GLU A 472 2.43 -7.57 5.09
CA GLU A 472 3.52 -6.83 4.47
C GLU A 472 4.52 -7.79 3.78
N ALA A 473 4.97 -8.83 4.48
CA ALA A 473 5.90 -9.82 3.93
C ALA A 473 5.32 -10.55 2.71
N ARG A 474 4.03 -10.93 2.75
CA ARG A 474 3.35 -11.56 1.58
C ARG A 474 3.29 -10.62 0.39
N PHE A 475 2.99 -9.33 0.61
CA PHE A 475 2.94 -8.36 -0.47
C PHE A 475 4.30 -8.20 -1.16
N TRP A 476 5.36 -7.99 -0.38
CA TRP A 476 6.71 -7.75 -0.93
C TRP A 476 7.34 -8.99 -1.55
N SER A 477 7.10 -10.18 -0.99
CA SER A 477 7.69 -11.43 -1.49
C SER A 477 6.88 -12.13 -2.59
N ARG A 478 5.58 -11.82 -2.73
CA ARG A 478 4.71 -12.49 -3.73
C ARG A 478 4.03 -11.51 -4.66
N THR A 479 3.22 -10.60 -4.14
CA THR A 479 2.35 -9.74 -4.95
C THR A 479 3.15 -8.81 -5.86
N LEU A 480 4.13 -8.10 -5.30
CA LEU A 480 4.97 -7.17 -6.07
C LEU A 480 5.85 -7.89 -7.10
N PRO A 481 6.55 -9.00 -6.77
CA PRO A 481 7.27 -9.81 -7.75
C PRO A 481 6.41 -10.27 -8.93
N VAL A 482 5.18 -10.74 -8.67
CA VAL A 482 4.25 -11.13 -9.74
C VAL A 482 3.92 -9.93 -10.64
N ALA A 483 3.63 -8.76 -10.04
CA ALA A 483 3.38 -7.54 -10.82
C ALA A 483 4.59 -7.12 -11.67
N LEU A 484 5.81 -7.24 -11.13
CA LEU A 484 7.05 -6.95 -11.87
C LEU A 484 7.28 -7.93 -13.03
N VAL A 485 6.98 -9.21 -12.85
CA VAL A 485 7.07 -10.22 -13.92
C VAL A 485 6.04 -9.95 -15.02
N VAL A 486 4.80 -9.59 -14.66
CA VAL A 486 3.77 -9.17 -15.62
C VAL A 486 4.22 -7.93 -16.39
N ALA A 487 4.77 -6.93 -15.71
CA ALA A 487 5.33 -5.74 -16.35
C ALA A 487 6.47 -6.10 -17.32
N ALA A 488 7.38 -7.00 -16.92
CA ALA A 488 8.44 -7.49 -17.79
C ALA A 488 7.88 -8.20 -19.04
N ALA A 489 6.84 -9.03 -18.88
CA ALA A 489 6.18 -9.70 -19.99
C ALA A 489 5.53 -8.71 -20.97
N LEU A 490 4.88 -7.65 -20.47
CA LEU A 490 4.33 -6.58 -21.31
C LEU A 490 5.43 -5.84 -22.08
N VAL A 491 6.56 -5.52 -21.44
CA VAL A 491 7.72 -4.90 -22.11
C VAL A 491 8.25 -5.82 -23.22
N LEU A 492 8.38 -7.13 -22.96
CA LEU A 492 8.81 -8.11 -23.94
C LEU A 492 7.81 -8.24 -25.11
N LEU A 493 6.50 -8.20 -24.83
CA LEU A 493 5.45 -8.25 -25.85
C LEU A 493 5.53 -7.04 -26.78
N THR A 494 5.74 -5.83 -26.24
CA THR A 494 5.92 -4.62 -27.07
C THR A 494 7.19 -4.66 -27.90
N TRP A 495 8.25 -5.29 -27.40
CA TRP A 495 9.47 -5.51 -28.16
C TRP A 495 9.27 -6.52 -29.28
N TRP A 496 8.60 -7.66 -29.01
CA TRP A 496 8.30 -8.69 -30.00
C TRP A 496 7.47 -8.15 -31.16
N ARG A 497 6.42 -7.37 -30.87
CA ARG A 497 5.57 -6.72 -31.89
C ARG A 497 6.30 -5.69 -32.76
N ARG A 498 7.45 -5.17 -32.32
CA ARG A 498 8.23 -4.15 -33.04
C ARG A 498 9.52 -4.71 -33.66
N ARG A 499 9.73 -6.03 -33.64
CA ARG A 499 10.86 -6.63 -34.34
C ARG A 499 10.64 -6.46 -35.85
N PRO A 500 11.60 -5.89 -36.60
CA PRO A 500 11.53 -5.94 -38.06
C PRO A 500 11.55 -7.41 -38.50
N HIS A 501 10.58 -7.81 -39.32
CA HIS A 501 10.66 -9.09 -40.01
C HIS A 501 11.94 -9.10 -40.85
N PRO A 502 12.75 -10.17 -40.82
CA PRO A 502 13.84 -10.32 -41.75
C PRO A 502 13.24 -10.27 -43.16
N LEU A 503 13.66 -9.29 -43.98
CA LEU A 503 13.39 -9.34 -45.41
C LEU A 503 14.08 -10.61 -45.92
N GLU A 504 13.29 -11.56 -46.42
CA GLU A 504 13.83 -12.60 -47.29
C GLU A 504 14.59 -11.89 -48.40
N SER A 505 15.90 -12.12 -48.44
CA SER A 505 16.75 -11.71 -49.54
C SER A 505 16.26 -12.44 -50.78
N SER A 506 15.42 -11.78 -51.58
CA SER A 506 15.26 -12.13 -52.99
C SER A 506 16.60 -11.88 -53.67
N ASP A 507 17.43 -12.91 -53.70
CA ASP A 507 18.63 -12.97 -54.52
C ASP A 507 18.18 -13.05 -55.99
N GLN A 508 17.77 -11.91 -56.55
CA GLN A 508 17.69 -11.73 -58.00
C GLN A 508 18.97 -11.05 -58.43
N THR A 509 19.94 -11.88 -58.78
CA THR A 509 21.17 -11.49 -59.48
C THR A 509 20.78 -10.88 -60.84
N PRO A 510 21.11 -9.61 -61.16
CA PRO A 510 20.92 -9.10 -62.50
C PRO A 510 22.06 -9.61 -63.38
N THR A 511 21.80 -10.60 -64.23
CA THR A 511 22.74 -10.99 -65.29
C THR A 511 22.92 -9.81 -66.24
N THR A 512 24.06 -9.13 -66.08
CA THR A 512 24.53 -8.05 -66.94
C THR A 512 25.24 -8.68 -68.14
N THR A 513 24.57 -8.76 -69.29
CA THR A 513 25.24 -9.10 -70.55
C THR A 513 25.83 -7.82 -71.14
N ALA A 514 27.14 -7.62 -70.96
CA ALA A 514 27.89 -6.53 -71.58
C ALA A 514 28.16 -6.80 -73.07
N PRO A 515 28.16 -5.77 -73.95
CA PRO A 515 28.52 -5.93 -75.35
C PRO A 515 30.04 -5.90 -75.52
N ARG A 516 30.62 -6.94 -76.14
CA ARG A 516 32.01 -6.91 -76.60
C ARG A 516 32.08 -6.25 -77.97
N SER A 517 32.85 -5.16 -78.05
CA SER A 517 33.32 -4.54 -79.28
C SER A 517 34.54 -5.28 -79.84
N ARG A 518 34.62 -5.37 -81.18
CA ARG A 518 35.80 -5.39 -82.08
C ARG A 518 35.36 -5.99 -83.42
N SER A 519 35.07 -5.17 -84.44
CA SER A 519 36.00 -4.52 -85.39
C SER A 519 36.27 -5.38 -86.63
N SER A 520 35.82 -4.84 -87.77
CA SER A 520 36.32 -4.98 -89.15
C SER A 520 36.39 -6.38 -89.78
N VAL A 521 35.75 -6.55 -90.95
CA VAL A 521 36.38 -6.41 -92.28
C VAL A 521 35.31 -6.66 -93.38
N ASP A 522 35.48 -5.91 -94.46
CA ASP A 522 34.76 -5.82 -95.74
C ASP A 522 34.44 -7.13 -96.51
N VAL A 523 33.73 -6.91 -97.63
CA VAL A 523 33.58 -7.71 -98.87
C VAL A 523 32.28 -8.54 -98.85
N ARG A 524 31.25 -8.25 -99.68
CA ARG A 524 31.24 -7.90 -101.10
C ARG A 524 29.92 -7.27 -101.51
#